data_AF-A0A5N8WSY9-F1
#
_entry.id   AF-A0A5N8WSY9-F1
#
_cell.length_a   1.000
_cell.length_b   1.000
_cell.length_c   1.000
_cell.angle_alpha   90.00
_cell.angle_beta   90.00
_cell.angle_gamma   90.00
#
_symmetry.space_group_name_H-M   'P 1'
#
loop_
_entity.id
_entity.type
_entity.pdbx_description
1 polymer ?
#
loop_
_entity_poly.entity_id
_entity_poly.type
_entity_poly.pdbx_seq_one_letter_code
_entity_poly.pdbx_strand_id
1 'polypeptide(L)'
;MTPDEQHTPPVAFLDSQEITTTECRRCGTEVSGVNGRYACGICGWANHWSEGHNELPTADQDVDADRAAGPAMEKAAGRKK
;
A
#
# COMPACT_ATOMS: atom_id res chain seq x y z
N MET A 1 -23.47 4.06 -7.93
CA MET A 1 -22.43 3.05 -8.18
C MET A 1 -22.54 2.02 -7.08
N THR A 2 -22.73 0.75 -7.44
CA THR A 2 -22.89 -0.34 -6.47
C THR A 2 -21.56 -0.55 -5.73
N PRO A 3 -21.54 -0.63 -4.39
CA PRO A 3 -20.32 -0.85 -3.61
C PRO A 3 -19.73 -2.28 -3.75
N ASP A 4 -20.33 -3.12 -4.60
CA ASP A 4 -20.02 -4.55 -4.72
C ASP A 4 -18.95 -4.87 -5.79
N GLU A 5 -18.60 -3.89 -6.64
CA GLU A 5 -17.81 -4.15 -7.86
C GLU A 5 -16.28 -4.03 -7.67
N GLN A 6 -15.81 -3.74 -6.44
CA GLN A 6 -14.38 -3.70 -6.09
C GLN A 6 -13.86 -5.02 -5.51
N HIS A 7 -14.71 -6.06 -5.38
CA HIS A 7 -14.27 -7.33 -4.81
C HIS A 7 -13.58 -8.19 -5.86
N THR A 8 -12.25 -8.22 -5.85
CA THR A 8 -11.48 -9.28 -6.50
C THR A 8 -12.05 -10.63 -6.01
N PRO A 9 -12.36 -11.58 -6.92
CA PRO A 9 -12.90 -12.86 -6.49
C PRO A 9 -11.93 -13.51 -5.50
N PRO A 10 -12.42 -14.16 -4.43
CA PRO A 10 -11.59 -14.57 -3.28
C PRO A 10 -10.41 -15.47 -3.68
N VAL A 11 -10.53 -16.21 -4.79
CA VAL A 11 -9.45 -17.05 -5.33
C VAL A 11 -8.27 -16.22 -5.86
N ALA A 12 -8.53 -15.14 -6.59
CA ALA A 12 -7.48 -14.27 -7.13
C ALA A 12 -6.77 -13.47 -6.02
N PHE A 13 -7.47 -13.17 -4.92
CA PHE A 13 -6.82 -12.62 -3.73
C PHE A 13 -5.78 -13.59 -3.17
N LEU A 14 -6.12 -14.87 -3.00
CA LEU A 14 -5.20 -15.86 -2.45
C LEU A 14 -3.98 -16.11 -3.35
N ASP A 15 -4.18 -16.15 -4.67
CA ASP A 15 -3.08 -16.30 -5.64
C ASP A 15 -2.05 -15.16 -5.56
N SER A 16 -2.47 -13.98 -5.10
CA SER A 16 -1.60 -12.82 -4.91
C SER A 16 -0.86 -12.78 -3.56
N GLN A 17 -1.04 -13.79 -2.69
CA GLN A 17 -0.44 -13.82 -1.34
C GLN A 17 0.80 -14.72 -1.31
N GLU A 18 1.95 -14.15 -1.66
CA GLU A 18 3.25 -14.84 -1.61
C GLU A 18 3.83 -14.84 -0.19
N ILE A 19 4.30 -16.00 0.30
CA ILE A 19 5.11 -16.07 1.53
C ILE A 19 6.59 -15.93 1.17
N THR A 20 7.24 -14.92 1.74
CA THR A 20 8.67 -14.66 1.56
C THR A 20 9.40 -14.66 2.90
N THR A 21 10.72 -14.86 2.87
CA THR A 21 11.56 -14.93 4.07
C THR A 21 12.75 -13.99 3.94
N THR A 22 13.12 -13.33 5.04
CA THR A 22 14.27 -12.42 5.12
C THR A 22 14.89 -12.39 6.52
N GLU A 23 16.02 -11.72 6.67
CA GLU A 23 16.64 -11.46 7.97
C GLU A 23 16.05 -10.20 8.62
N CYS A 24 15.75 -10.26 9.92
CA CYS A 24 15.32 -9.10 10.69
C CYS A 24 16.43 -8.04 10.75
N ARG A 25 16.17 -6.85 10.19
CA ARG A 25 17.11 -5.71 10.18
C ARG A 25 17.51 -5.18 11.56
N ARG A 26 16.87 -5.64 12.64
CA ARG A 26 17.19 -5.25 14.02
C ARG A 26 17.96 -6.31 14.79
N CYS A 27 17.55 -7.58 14.76
CA CYS A 27 18.13 -8.63 15.60
C CYS A 27 18.71 -9.83 14.83
N GLY A 28 18.68 -9.81 13.50
CA GLY A 28 19.27 -10.87 12.67
C GLY A 28 18.45 -12.17 12.62
N THR A 29 17.31 -12.27 13.30
CA THR A 29 16.46 -13.48 13.25
C THR A 29 15.79 -13.60 11.88
N GLU A 30 15.69 -14.81 11.35
CA GLU A 30 14.90 -15.09 10.15
C GLU A 30 13.40 -14.81 10.40
N VAL A 31 12.77 -14.07 9.49
CA VAL A 31 11.35 -13.68 9.57
C VAL A 31 10.68 -14.00 8.24
N SER A 32 9.58 -14.75 8.31
CA SER A 32 8.67 -14.94 7.18
C SER A 32 7.55 -13.90 7.21
N GLY A 33 7.15 -13.46 6.03
CA GLY A 33 6.14 -12.43 5.82
C GLY A 33 5.32 -12.69 4.56
N VAL A 34 4.26 -11.91 4.37
CA VAL A 34 3.42 -11.98 3.16
C VAL A 34 3.74 -10.79 2.27
N ASN A 35 4.05 -11.02 1.00
CA ASN A 35 4.31 -9.96 0.00
C ASN A 35 5.33 -8.92 0.50
N GLY A 36 6.41 -9.37 1.13
CA GLY A 36 7.45 -8.49 1.67
C GLY A 36 7.06 -7.69 2.92
N ARG A 37 5.93 -8.00 3.57
CA ARG A 37 5.54 -7.40 4.86
C ARG A 37 6.03 -8.29 6.00
N TYR A 38 6.96 -7.76 6.80
CA TYR A 38 7.65 -8.51 7.83
C TYR A 38 7.38 -7.91 9.21
N ALA A 39 7.08 -8.78 10.18
CA ALA A 39 6.99 -8.44 11.59
C ALA A 39 7.76 -9.49 12.40
N CYS A 40 8.82 -9.05 13.08
CA CYS A 40 9.66 -9.93 13.88
C CYS A 40 9.01 -10.22 15.23
N GLY A 41 8.59 -11.47 15.44
CA GLY A 41 8.03 -11.93 16.71
C GLY A 41 9.01 -11.92 17.90
N ILE A 42 10.32 -11.75 17.64
CA ILE A 42 11.35 -11.76 18.70
C ILE A 42 11.63 -10.36 19.25
N CYS A 43 11.89 -9.37 18.39
CA CYS A 43 12.32 -8.03 18.82
C CYS A 43 11.29 -6.93 18.54
N GLY A 44 10.13 -7.28 17.99
CA GLY A 44 9.02 -6.36 17.70
C GLY A 44 9.27 -5.40 16.54
N TRP A 45 10.36 -5.57 15.78
CA TRP A 45 10.59 -4.79 14.56
C TRP A 45 9.56 -5.14 13.48
N ALA A 46 9.05 -4.14 12.79
CA ALA A 46 8.28 -4.28 11.55
C ALA A 46 8.89 -3.37 10.49
N ASN A 47 8.86 -3.79 9.23
CA ASN A 47 9.32 -2.93 8.13
C ASN A 47 8.35 -1.78 7.86
N HIS A 48 8.83 -0.72 7.21
CA HIS A 48 7.96 0.39 6.83
C HIS A 48 6.90 -0.10 5.82
N TRP A 49 5.69 0.44 5.90
CA TRP A 49 4.55 -0.05 5.12
C TRP A 49 4.78 0.04 3.59
N SER A 50 5.63 0.95 3.14
CA SER A 50 5.96 1.14 1.72
C SER A 50 7.02 0.17 1.19
N GLU A 51 7.61 -0.66 2.05
CA GLU A 51 8.65 -1.63 1.67
C GLU A 51 8.08 -3.00 1.24
N GLY A 52 6.75 -3.14 1.15
CA GLY A 52 6.13 -4.35 0.63
C GLY A 52 6.44 -4.55 -0.86
N HIS A 53 6.29 -5.79 -1.35
CA HIS A 53 6.55 -6.13 -2.75
C HIS A 53 5.42 -5.70 -3.70
N ASN A 54 4.21 -5.53 -3.17
CA ASN A 54 3.07 -5.12 -3.98
C ASN A 54 3.13 -3.63 -4.31
N GLU A 55 2.67 -3.29 -5.52
CA GLU A 55 2.51 -1.90 -5.93
C GLU A 55 1.53 -1.18 -4.99
N LEU A 56 1.91 0.03 -4.58
CA LEU A 56 1.09 0.84 -3.69
C LEU A 56 -0.01 1.55 -4.51
N PRO A 57 -1.22 1.68 -3.96
CA PRO A 57 -2.27 2.46 -4.60
C PRO A 57 -1.83 3.90 -4.87
N THR A 58 -2.28 4.45 -6.00
CA THR A 58 -2.13 5.86 -6.33
C THR A 58 -3.17 6.71 -5.60
N ALA A 59 -2.98 8.03 -5.61
CA ALA A 59 -3.88 8.96 -4.93
C ALA A 59 -5.31 8.96 -5.53
N ASP A 60 -5.46 8.69 -6.82
CA ASP A 60 -6.78 8.58 -7.48
C ASP A 60 -7.52 7.29 -7.12
N GLN A 61 -6.81 6.27 -6.63
CA GLN A 61 -7.37 5.01 -6.16
C GLN A 61 -7.79 5.06 -4.68
N ASP A 62 -7.59 6.19 -4.00
CA ASP A 62 -7.98 6.33 -2.61
C ASP A 62 -9.52 6.34 -2.47
N VAL A 63 -10.02 5.69 -1.43
CA VAL A 63 -11.46 5.60 -1.15
C VAL A 63 -12.06 6.96 -0.80
N ASP A 64 -11.22 7.89 -0.33
CA ASP A 64 -11.58 9.28 -0.09
C ASP A 64 -10.92 10.25 -1.08
N ALA A 65 -10.52 9.78 -2.27
CA ALA A 65 -10.00 10.64 -3.35
C ALA A 65 -10.94 11.81 -3.67
N ASP A 66 -12.26 11.56 -3.66
CA ASP A 66 -13.30 12.59 -3.85
C ASP A 66 -13.31 13.65 -2.74
N ARG A 67 -12.84 13.30 -1.53
CA ARG A 67 -12.71 14.21 -0.38
C ARG A 67 -11.40 14.98 -0.42
N ALA A 68 -10.32 14.37 -0.94
CA ALA A 68 -9.01 15.00 -1.08
C ALA A 68 -8.96 16.02 -2.23
N ALA A 69 -9.78 15.80 -3.27
CA ALA A 69 -10.07 16.77 -4.32
C ALA A 69 -10.98 17.90 -3.76
N GLY A 70 -10.42 18.78 -2.94
CA GLY A 70 -11.06 20.08 -2.65
C GLY A 70 -11.46 20.81 -3.94
N PRO A 71 -12.31 21.87 -3.89
CA PRO A 71 -12.70 22.59 -5.10
C PRO A 71 -11.43 23.00 -5.84
N ALA A 72 -11.37 22.62 -7.12
CA ALA A 72 -10.23 22.87 -8.01
C ALA A 72 -9.63 24.23 -7.70
N MET A 73 -8.31 24.28 -7.44
CA MET A 73 -7.58 25.54 -7.34
C MET A 73 -7.78 26.32 -8.64
N GLU A 74 -8.80 27.17 -8.63
CA GLU A 74 -9.08 28.11 -9.68
C GLU A 74 -7.94 29.14 -9.66
N LYS A 75 -7.27 29.27 -10.81
CA LYS A 75 -6.38 30.36 -11.26
C LYS A 75 -4.89 30.24 -10.94
N ALA A 76 -4.17 29.56 -11.84
CA ALA A 76 -2.87 30.07 -12.29
C ALA A 76 -3.13 31.32 -13.16
N ALA A 77 -3.18 32.49 -12.52
CA ALA A 77 -3.21 33.78 -13.19
C ALA A 77 -2.00 33.92 -14.12
N GLY A 78 -2.27 34.36 -15.36
CA GLY A 78 -1.31 34.41 -16.45
C GLY A 78 -0.05 35.22 -16.15
N ARG A 79 1.10 34.65 -16.54
CA ARG A 79 2.36 35.36 -16.71
C ARG A 79 2.37 35.99 -18.12
N LYS A 80 2.09 37.28 -18.21
CA LYS A 80 2.50 38.10 -19.37
C LYS A 80 3.58 39.08 -18.93
N LYS A 81 4.56 39.23 -19.81
CA LYS A 81 5.84 39.94 -19.67
C LYS A 81 5.67 41.44 -19.46
#